data_AF-A0A7L1MUV2-F1
#
_entry.id   AF-A0A7L1MUV2-F1
#
_cell.length_a   1.000
_cell.length_b   1.000
_cell.length_c   1.000
_cell.angle_alpha   90.00
_cell.angle_beta   90.00
_cell.angle_gamma   90.00
#
_symmetry.space_group_name_H-M   'P 1'
#
loop_
_entity.id
_entity.type
_entity.pdbx_description
1 polymer ?
#
loop_
_entity_poly.entity_id
_entity_poly.type
_entity_poly.pdbx_seq_one_letter_code
_entity_poly.pdbx_strand_id
1 'polypeptide(L)'
;QLSGQLSPRLFRKLPPRVCVTLKSIVDEEFLWAGHIFLGFSKCGRYVLSYTSSSGDDDFSFYLYHLYWWEFNVHSKLRLVRQVRLFQDEEIYSDLYLTVCEWPGDSDKVIVFGFNTRSAPGLQVNMMLMSDENHRDIYVSAVAVPPPRHCPACRRAAAPPGEPPTPGEPLTPRTPPAAPGSPPGEPQPPAPCPEPGYVNYTKLRYVLEPGEPPEGEWGSGRGPQTLGAPLEACGGAGRAPVTPGPPQGQYLTVEQLTLDFEYVINEVIRNDAAWSRQFCSFSDYDIVILEVCPETNQVVINIGLLLLAFPSPDEEGQLRPRTYHTSLKVAWDLNNGTFTTVGVGDLTEVKGQTSLGTSWEGSWGSEEGGWMSWGGSCLGVGVSTSPSLLPPPKGCSLKVLADNERYTWIVL
;
A
#
# COMPACT_ATOMS: atom_id res chain seq x y z
N GLN A 1 -13.18 41.08 4.44
CA GLN A 1 -13.07 41.48 3.02
C GLN A 1 -11.94 42.48 2.77
N LEU A 2 -11.67 43.41 3.69
CA LEU A 2 -10.64 44.46 3.53
C LEU A 2 -9.21 43.96 3.29
N SER A 3 -8.81 42.79 3.81
CA SER A 3 -7.45 42.24 3.63
C SER A 3 -7.29 41.32 2.41
N GLY A 4 -8.38 40.89 1.77
CA GLY A 4 -8.35 39.88 0.70
C GLY A 4 -7.81 38.48 1.10
N GLN A 5 -7.32 38.31 2.32
CA GLN A 5 -6.73 37.04 2.79
C GLN A 5 -7.82 36.13 3.38
N LEU A 6 -8.17 35.08 2.64
CA LEU A 6 -9.04 34.01 3.09
C LEU A 6 -8.28 32.68 2.99
N SER A 7 -7.96 32.06 4.12
CA SER A 7 -7.35 30.73 4.16
C SER A 7 -7.88 29.92 5.35
N PRO A 8 -8.04 28.59 5.23
CA PRO A 8 -8.44 27.75 6.36
C PRO A 8 -7.49 27.88 7.56
N ARG A 9 -6.19 28.11 7.32
CA ARG A 9 -5.21 28.28 8.40
C ARG A 9 -5.54 29.47 9.32
N LEU A 10 -6.13 30.55 8.80
CA LEU A 10 -6.56 31.72 9.60
C LEU A 10 -7.70 31.37 10.58
N PHE A 11 -8.54 30.39 10.25
CA PHE A 11 -9.73 30.04 11.02
C PHE A 11 -9.55 28.80 11.91
N ARG A 12 -8.34 28.21 11.98
CA ARG A 12 -8.07 26.97 12.73
C ARG A 12 -8.44 27.01 14.23
N LYS A 13 -8.47 28.19 14.85
CA LYS A 13 -8.85 28.36 16.26
C LYS A 13 -10.36 28.46 16.50
N LEU A 14 -11.17 28.51 15.44
CA LEU A 14 -12.62 28.58 15.56
C LEU A 14 -13.22 27.18 15.80
N PRO A 15 -14.34 27.10 16.55
CA PRO A 15 -15.09 25.85 16.70
C PRO A 15 -15.61 25.36 15.33
N PRO A 16 -16.01 24.08 15.22
CA PRO A 16 -16.71 23.59 14.04
C PRO A 16 -17.93 24.46 13.76
N ARG A 17 -18.16 24.74 12.47
CA ARG A 17 -19.32 25.51 12.02
C ARG A 17 -20.59 24.69 12.03
N VAL A 18 -20.46 23.38 11.81
CA VAL A 18 -21.58 22.45 11.75
C VAL A 18 -21.20 21.18 12.49
N CYS A 19 -22.10 20.71 13.35
CA CYS A 19 -22.01 19.42 14.03
C CYS A 19 -23.30 18.65 13.73
N VAL A 20 -23.16 17.42 13.26
CA VAL A 20 -24.29 16.50 13.04
C VAL A 20 -24.03 15.21 13.80
N THR A 21 -25.07 14.57 14.33
CA THR A 21 -24.92 13.28 15.01
C THR A 21 -25.05 12.16 13.99
N LEU A 22 -24.24 11.11 14.10
CA LEU A 22 -24.27 9.97 13.18
C LEU A 22 -25.68 9.37 13.11
N LYS A 23 -26.34 9.21 14.26
CA LYS A 23 -27.72 8.71 14.35
C LYS A 23 -28.73 9.55 13.56
N SER A 24 -28.50 10.86 13.41
CA SER A 24 -29.39 11.72 12.62
C SER A 24 -29.25 11.51 11.11
N ILE A 25 -28.05 11.16 10.63
CA ILE A 25 -27.73 11.06 9.20
C ILE A 25 -27.58 9.62 8.69
N VAL A 26 -27.56 8.61 9.54
CA VAL A 26 -27.52 7.19 9.14
C VAL A 26 -28.89 6.55 9.34
N ASP A 27 -29.29 5.64 8.46
CA ASP A 27 -30.49 4.83 8.64
C ASP A 27 -30.23 3.68 9.61
N GLU A 28 -31.21 3.33 10.44
CA GLU A 28 -31.00 2.37 11.54
C GLU A 28 -30.53 1.00 11.03
N GLU A 29 -30.99 0.57 9.86
CA GLU A 29 -30.57 -0.68 9.21
C GLU A 29 -29.05 -0.79 9.09
N PHE A 30 -28.36 0.29 8.68
CA PHE A 30 -26.90 0.29 8.55
C PHE A 30 -26.18 0.38 9.89
N LEU A 31 -26.80 0.95 10.93
CA LEU A 31 -26.23 0.92 12.28
C LEU A 31 -26.24 -0.51 12.85
N TRP A 32 -27.30 -1.28 12.56
CA TRP A 32 -27.40 -2.68 12.98
C TRP A 32 -26.55 -3.64 12.12
N ALA A 33 -26.24 -3.26 10.88
CA ALA A 33 -25.41 -4.05 9.98
C ALA A 33 -23.89 -4.00 10.29
N GLY A 34 -23.48 -3.44 11.43
CA GLY A 34 -22.09 -3.50 11.90
C GLY A 34 -21.13 -2.54 11.21
N HIS A 35 -21.62 -1.42 10.67
CA HIS A 35 -20.78 -0.42 10.02
C HIS A 35 -19.86 0.32 11.00
N ILE A 36 -18.56 0.32 10.70
CA ILE A 36 -17.54 1.07 11.41
C ILE A 36 -17.12 2.26 10.55
N PHE A 37 -17.52 3.47 10.96
CA PHE A 37 -17.20 4.68 10.22
C PHE A 37 -15.77 5.16 10.48
N LEU A 38 -15.04 5.46 9.40
CA LEU A 38 -13.61 5.74 9.41
C LEU A 38 -13.30 7.24 9.41
N GLY A 39 -13.99 8.00 8.56
CA GLY A 39 -13.66 9.41 8.35
C GLY A 39 -14.19 9.99 7.05
N PHE A 40 -13.93 11.29 6.85
CA PHE A 40 -14.20 11.99 5.60
C PHE A 40 -13.08 11.74 4.59
N SER A 41 -13.46 11.56 3.33
CA SER A 41 -12.55 11.75 2.20
C SER A 41 -11.95 13.16 2.20
N LYS A 42 -10.76 13.34 1.65
CA LYS A 42 -10.10 14.65 1.54
C LYS A 42 -10.99 15.70 0.89
N CYS A 43 -11.78 15.34 -0.11
CA CYS A 43 -12.71 16.26 -0.79
C CYS A 43 -14.00 16.56 0.02
N GLY A 44 -14.27 15.81 1.10
CA GLY A 44 -15.41 16.01 2.01
C GLY A 44 -16.76 15.61 1.46
N ARG A 45 -16.77 15.12 0.23
CA ARG A 45 -17.99 14.61 -0.40
C ARG A 45 -18.41 13.26 0.18
N TYR A 46 -17.43 12.43 0.54
CA TYR A 46 -17.69 11.08 1.02
C TYR A 46 -17.29 10.91 2.48
N VAL A 47 -18.09 10.13 3.20
CA VAL A 47 -17.74 9.49 4.46
C VAL A 47 -17.49 8.02 4.15
N LEU A 48 -16.40 7.46 4.68
CA LEU A 48 -16.06 6.05 4.49
C LEU A 48 -16.42 5.23 5.73
N SER A 49 -16.86 3.99 5.51
CA SER A 49 -17.02 2.99 6.57
C SER A 49 -16.58 1.62 6.07
N TYR A 50 -16.27 0.71 6.98
CA TYR A 50 -16.11 -0.71 6.64
C TYR A 50 -17.01 -1.59 7.51
N THR A 51 -17.22 -2.83 7.09
CA THR A 51 -17.83 -3.89 7.90
C THR A 51 -16.83 -5.04 8.04
N SER A 52 -16.90 -5.74 9.16
CA SER A 52 -16.21 -7.01 9.43
C SER A 52 -17.30 -8.03 9.73
N SER A 53 -17.53 -8.97 8.82
CA SER A 53 -18.54 -10.02 8.98
C SER A 53 -17.88 -11.39 8.96
N SER A 54 -18.15 -12.21 9.97
CA SER A 54 -17.85 -13.64 9.97
C SER A 54 -19.14 -14.42 9.75
N GLY A 55 -19.06 -15.59 9.10
CA GLY A 55 -20.15 -16.57 9.14
C GLY A 55 -20.42 -17.09 10.55
N ASP A 56 -21.56 -17.76 10.74
CA ASP A 56 -21.99 -18.33 12.02
C ASP A 56 -21.25 -19.64 12.38
N ASP A 57 -20.52 -20.24 11.43
CA ASP A 57 -19.84 -21.52 11.64
C ASP A 57 -18.45 -21.33 12.28
N ASP A 58 -18.02 -22.30 13.09
CA ASP A 58 -16.71 -22.32 13.78
C ASP A 58 -15.49 -22.26 12.83
N PHE A 59 -15.70 -22.42 11.52
CA PHE A 59 -14.68 -22.34 10.46
C PHE A 59 -14.81 -21.08 9.60
N SER A 60 -15.58 -20.09 10.05
CA SER A 60 -15.86 -18.91 9.25
C SER A 60 -14.66 -17.99 9.12
N PHE A 61 -14.39 -17.57 7.89
CA PHE A 61 -13.45 -16.52 7.55
C PHE A 61 -14.10 -15.13 7.65
N TYR A 62 -13.29 -14.13 7.96
CA TYR A 62 -13.70 -12.73 7.98
C TYR A 62 -13.80 -12.17 6.56
N LEU A 63 -14.91 -11.47 6.31
CA LEU A 63 -15.16 -10.74 5.07
C LEU A 63 -15.20 -9.25 5.38
N TYR A 64 -14.39 -8.49 4.64
CA TYR A 64 -14.30 -7.05 4.77
C TYR A 64 -14.92 -6.36 3.56
N HIS A 65 -15.80 -5.39 3.81
CA HIS A 65 -16.35 -4.53 2.78
C HIS A 65 -16.07 -3.06 3.10
N LEU A 66 -15.68 -2.29 2.09
CA LEU A 66 -15.48 -0.85 2.16
C LEU A 66 -16.64 -0.13 1.45
N TYR A 67 -17.15 0.92 2.09
CA TYR A 67 -18.32 1.67 1.65
C TYR A 67 -18.02 3.16 1.51
N TRP A 68 -18.55 3.76 0.44
CA TRP A 68 -18.56 5.20 0.21
C TRP A 68 -19.97 5.75 0.39
N TRP A 69 -20.12 6.67 1.34
CA TRP A 69 -21.37 7.35 1.63
C TRP A 69 -21.29 8.81 1.17
N GLU A 70 -22.19 9.24 0.31
CA GLU A 70 -22.31 10.66 -0.04
C GLU A 70 -22.84 11.43 1.17
N PHE A 71 -22.07 12.43 1.59
CA PHE A 71 -22.39 13.30 2.70
C PHE A 71 -23.05 14.58 2.21
N ASN A 72 -24.23 14.89 2.76
CA ASN A 72 -24.94 16.13 2.48
C ASN A 72 -25.48 16.74 3.78
N VAL A 73 -24.55 17.06 4.69
CA VAL A 73 -24.77 17.82 5.93
C VAL A 73 -25.86 17.22 6.82
N HIS A 74 -27.12 17.65 6.67
CA HIS A 74 -28.25 17.22 7.49
C HIS A 74 -29.11 16.13 6.83
N SER A 75 -28.89 15.84 5.55
CA SER A 75 -29.56 14.75 4.85
C SER A 75 -28.96 13.40 5.24
N LYS A 76 -29.75 12.34 5.07
CA LYS A 76 -29.27 10.97 5.25
C LYS A 76 -28.10 10.67 4.31
N LEU A 77 -27.14 9.90 4.80
CA LEU A 77 -26.03 9.36 4.03
C LEU A 77 -26.57 8.45 2.92
N ARG A 78 -26.09 8.66 1.70
CA ARG A 78 -26.50 7.84 0.55
C ARG A 78 -25.36 6.93 0.14
N LEU A 79 -25.58 5.62 0.12
CA LEU A 79 -24.58 4.67 -0.35
C LEU A 79 -24.29 4.91 -1.85
N VAL A 80 -23.01 5.09 -2.19
CA VAL A 80 -22.55 5.34 -3.57
C VAL A 80 -21.80 4.14 -4.13
N ARG A 81 -21.02 3.45 -3.29
CA ARG A 81 -20.22 2.31 -3.70
C ARG A 81 -19.97 1.39 -2.51
N GLN A 82 -19.98 0.09 -2.77
CA GLN A 82 -19.57 -0.98 -1.89
C GLN A 82 -18.53 -1.83 -2.63
N VAL A 83 -17.44 -2.20 -1.97
CA VAL A 83 -16.37 -3.04 -2.54
C VAL A 83 -15.94 -4.06 -1.50
N ARG A 84 -15.81 -5.33 -1.88
CA ARG A 84 -15.17 -6.36 -1.05
C ARG A 84 -13.65 -6.17 -1.09
N LEU A 85 -13.04 -6.09 0.08
CA LEU A 85 -11.58 -6.00 0.25
C LEU A 85 -10.97 -7.41 0.29
N PHE A 86 -9.69 -7.52 -0.07
CA PHE A 86 -8.91 -8.76 0.01
C PHE A 86 -9.66 -9.95 -0.61
N GLN A 87 -10.06 -9.76 -1.87
CA GLN A 87 -10.82 -10.77 -2.59
C GLN A 87 -10.00 -12.06 -2.69
N ASP A 88 -10.69 -13.20 -2.58
CA ASP A 88 -10.12 -14.56 -2.64
C ASP A 88 -9.13 -14.92 -1.51
N GLU A 89 -9.02 -14.08 -0.48
CA GLU A 89 -8.26 -14.38 0.74
C GLU A 89 -9.14 -14.96 1.86
N GLU A 90 -8.62 -16.00 2.51
CA GLU A 90 -9.23 -16.62 3.69
C GLU A 90 -8.64 -16.00 4.96
N ILE A 91 -9.37 -15.05 5.56
CA ILE A 91 -8.87 -14.30 6.72
C ILE A 91 -9.42 -14.93 8.00
N TYR A 92 -8.53 -15.47 8.83
CA TYR A 92 -8.90 -16.25 10.02
C TYR A 92 -8.93 -15.44 11.33
N SER A 93 -8.43 -14.21 11.30
CA SER A 93 -8.42 -13.32 12.47
C SER A 93 -8.78 -11.90 12.07
N ASP A 94 -9.30 -11.14 13.03
CA ASP A 94 -9.82 -9.80 12.75
C ASP A 94 -8.67 -8.81 12.47
N LEU A 95 -8.76 -8.13 11.33
CA LEU A 95 -7.77 -7.20 10.81
C LEU A 95 -7.94 -5.78 11.36
N TYR A 96 -6.81 -5.14 11.63
CA TYR A 96 -6.74 -3.69 11.80
C TYR A 96 -6.68 -3.01 10.44
N LEU A 97 -7.79 -2.38 10.05
CA LEU A 97 -7.88 -1.67 8.78
C LEU A 97 -7.51 -0.20 8.90
N THR A 98 -6.68 0.25 7.95
CA THR A 98 -6.34 1.66 7.74
C THR A 98 -6.56 2.01 6.28
N VAL A 99 -7.33 3.06 6.01
CA VAL A 99 -7.59 3.57 4.66
C VAL A 99 -6.83 4.87 4.45
N CYS A 100 -6.05 4.93 3.37
CA CYS A 100 -5.23 6.08 3.03
C CYS A 100 -5.60 6.70 1.67
N GLU A 101 -5.52 8.03 1.60
CA GLU A 101 -5.69 8.84 0.39
C GLU A 101 -4.35 9.51 0.01
N TRP A 102 -3.97 9.38 -1.26
CA TRP A 102 -2.72 9.97 -1.78
C TRP A 102 -2.76 11.51 -1.72
N PRO A 103 -1.59 12.18 -1.57
CA PRO A 103 -1.50 13.65 -1.60
C PRO A 103 -2.06 14.28 -2.88
N GLY A 104 -1.62 13.81 -4.05
CA GLY A 104 -1.94 14.42 -5.35
C GLY A 104 -2.89 13.60 -6.23
N ASP A 105 -3.41 12.47 -5.75
CA ASP A 105 -4.26 11.57 -6.52
C ASP A 105 -5.51 11.20 -5.73
N SER A 106 -6.67 11.54 -6.28
CA SER A 106 -8.00 11.29 -5.71
C SER A 106 -8.77 10.16 -6.39
N ASP A 107 -8.17 9.48 -7.38
CA ASP A 107 -8.85 8.49 -8.20
C ASP A 107 -8.83 7.09 -7.54
N LYS A 108 -8.02 6.90 -6.51
CA LYS A 108 -7.88 5.66 -5.75
C LYS A 108 -7.69 5.92 -4.25
N VAL A 109 -8.04 4.92 -3.43
CA VAL A 109 -7.61 4.78 -2.02
C VAL A 109 -6.79 3.50 -1.85
N ILE A 110 -5.88 3.46 -0.87
CA ILE A 110 -5.18 2.23 -0.47
C ILE A 110 -5.67 1.81 0.92
N VAL A 111 -5.89 0.51 1.09
CA VAL A 111 -6.34 -0.08 2.34
C VAL A 111 -5.28 -1.05 2.82
N PHE A 112 -4.82 -0.86 4.05
CA PHE A 112 -3.92 -1.76 4.75
C PHE A 112 -4.72 -2.52 5.81
N GLY A 113 -4.61 -3.84 5.82
CA GLY A 113 -5.10 -4.70 6.89
C GLY A 113 -3.95 -5.48 7.47
N PHE A 114 -3.83 -5.52 8.80
CA PHE A 114 -2.84 -6.39 9.45
C PHE A 114 -3.44 -7.06 10.67
N ASN A 115 -2.97 -8.27 10.95
CA ASN A 115 -3.35 -9.00 12.15
C ASN A 115 -2.40 -8.67 13.31
N THR A 116 -2.91 -8.70 14.55
CA THR A 116 -2.04 -8.64 15.73
C THR A 116 -1.18 -9.89 15.89
N ARG A 117 -1.61 -11.02 15.30
CA ARG A 117 -0.90 -12.31 15.27
C ARG A 117 -1.31 -13.12 14.03
N SER A 118 -0.36 -13.77 13.34
CA SER A 118 -0.67 -14.62 12.17
C SER A 118 -1.37 -15.92 12.57
N ALA A 119 -2.20 -16.45 11.66
CA ALA A 119 -2.76 -17.80 11.78
C ALA A 119 -1.76 -18.85 11.24
N PRO A 120 -1.33 -19.86 12.01
CA PRO A 120 -0.46 -20.93 11.58
C PRO A 120 -1.24 -21.94 10.75
N GLY A 121 -0.57 -22.54 9.78
CA GLY A 121 -1.12 -23.55 8.89
C GLY A 121 -1.37 -24.94 9.49
N LEU A 122 -1.44 -25.09 10.83
CA LEU A 122 -1.66 -26.39 11.49
C LEU A 122 -2.78 -26.34 12.52
N GLN A 123 -3.91 -26.96 12.18
CA GLN A 123 -4.97 -27.31 13.12
C GLN A 123 -4.46 -28.37 14.11
N VAL A 124 -4.39 -28.01 15.39
CA VAL A 124 -4.28 -29.00 16.47
C VAL A 124 -5.32 -28.65 17.53
N ASN A 125 -6.33 -29.51 17.71
CA ASN A 125 -7.34 -29.46 18.78
C ASN A 125 -8.07 -28.11 19.00
N MET A 126 -8.71 -27.59 17.95
CA MET A 126 -9.81 -26.61 18.08
C MET A 126 -9.42 -25.23 18.67
N MET A 127 -8.13 -24.88 18.61
CA MET A 127 -7.66 -23.49 18.68
C MET A 127 -6.63 -23.31 17.56
N LEU A 128 -6.83 -22.35 16.67
CA LEU A 128 -5.71 -21.82 15.91
C LEU A 128 -4.76 -21.20 16.94
N MET A 129 -3.65 -21.86 17.22
CA MET A 129 -2.49 -21.19 17.83
C MET A 129 -2.17 -19.99 16.95
N SER A 130 -1.54 -18.93 17.42
CA SER A 130 -1.07 -17.89 16.50
C SER A 130 0.42 -18.09 16.27
N ASP A 131 0.90 -17.91 15.04
CA ASP A 131 2.35 -17.78 14.86
C ASP A 131 2.77 -16.43 15.44
N GLU A 132 3.56 -16.44 16.53
CA GLU A 132 4.02 -15.22 17.18
C GLU A 132 5.14 -14.53 16.39
N ASN A 133 5.79 -15.24 15.46
CA ASN A 133 6.93 -14.75 14.69
C ASN A 133 6.54 -14.17 13.33
N HIS A 134 5.32 -14.43 12.88
CA HIS A 134 4.81 -13.98 11.59
C HIS A 134 3.62 -13.04 11.75
N ARG A 135 3.48 -12.10 10.81
CA ARG A 135 2.31 -11.24 10.68
C ARG A 135 1.90 -11.12 9.22
N ASP A 136 0.61 -11.35 8.98
CA ASP A 136 0.01 -11.20 7.67
C ASP A 136 -0.36 -9.73 7.46
N ILE A 137 0.07 -9.18 6.32
CA ILE A 137 -0.22 -7.82 5.88
C ILE A 137 -0.94 -7.91 4.55
N TYR A 138 -2.17 -7.40 4.52
CA TYR A 138 -3.01 -7.35 3.34
C TYR A 138 -3.10 -5.92 2.83
N VAL A 139 -2.97 -5.74 1.51
CA VAL A 139 -3.01 -4.43 0.87
C VAL A 139 -3.99 -4.46 -0.29
N SER A 140 -4.91 -3.49 -0.36
CA SER A 140 -5.87 -3.35 -1.46
C SER A 140 -5.90 -1.92 -1.98
N ALA A 141 -5.67 -1.73 -3.28
CA ALA A 141 -5.85 -0.45 -3.94
C ALA A 141 -7.22 -0.40 -4.62
N VAL A 142 -8.09 0.52 -4.19
CA VAL A 142 -9.49 0.58 -4.61
C VAL A 142 -9.77 1.88 -5.34
N ALA A 143 -10.38 1.82 -6.52
CA ALA A 143 -10.80 3.01 -7.27
C ALA A 143 -11.89 3.80 -6.52
N VAL A 144 -11.78 5.12 -6.49
CA VAL A 144 -12.78 6.03 -5.91
C VAL A 144 -13.99 6.15 -6.85
N PRO A 145 -15.21 6.35 -6.34
CA PRO A 145 -16.37 6.61 -7.19
C PRO A 145 -16.16 7.81 -8.12
N PRO A 146 -16.54 7.71 -9.42
CA PRO A 146 -16.34 8.80 -10.35
C PRO A 146 -17.15 10.02 -9.92
N PRO A 147 -16.56 11.23 -9.88
CA PRO A 147 -17.20 12.41 -9.30
C PRO A 147 -18.37 12.94 -10.15
N ARG A 148 -18.45 12.58 -11.45
CA ARG A 148 -19.50 12.93 -12.42
C ARG A 148 -19.57 11.88 -13.55
N HIS A 149 -20.61 11.98 -14.40
CA HIS A 149 -20.85 11.15 -15.59
C HIS A 149 -19.59 10.87 -16.41
N CYS A 150 -18.98 9.70 -16.20
CA CYS A 150 -17.83 9.25 -16.98
C CYS A 150 -18.32 8.61 -18.30
N PRO A 151 -17.92 9.13 -19.48
CA PRO A 151 -18.36 8.57 -20.76
C PRO A 151 -17.87 7.13 -20.97
N ALA A 152 -16.71 6.76 -20.42
CA ALA A 152 -16.21 5.39 -20.46
C ALA A 152 -17.07 4.45 -19.60
N CYS A 153 -17.44 4.86 -18.38
CA CYS A 153 -18.34 4.08 -17.52
C CYS A 153 -19.74 3.94 -18.13
N ARG A 154 -20.24 4.98 -18.81
CA ARG A 154 -21.54 4.92 -19.51
C ARG A 154 -21.52 3.96 -20.70
N ARG A 155 -20.39 3.85 -21.42
CA ARG A 155 -20.20 2.87 -22.49
C ARG A 155 -20.09 1.45 -21.95
N ALA A 156 -19.39 1.25 -20.83
CA ALA A 156 -19.28 -0.04 -20.16
C ALA A 156 -20.62 -0.52 -19.56
N ALA A 157 -21.50 0.41 -19.17
CA ALA A 157 -22.84 0.09 -18.66
C ALA A 157 -23.90 -0.11 -19.75
N ALA A 158 -23.57 0.11 -21.03
CA ALA A 158 -24.50 -0.17 -22.12
C ALA A 158 -24.52 -1.69 -22.38
N PRO A 159 -25.70 -2.33 -22.53
CA PRO A 159 -25.76 -3.72 -22.94
C PRO A 159 -25.05 -3.89 -24.30
N PRO A 160 -24.42 -5.04 -24.58
CA PRO A 160 -23.83 -5.29 -25.88
C PRO A 160 -24.91 -5.07 -26.95
N GLY A 161 -24.71 -4.04 -27.78
CA GLY A 161 -25.61 -3.76 -28.88
C GLY A 161 -25.66 -4.96 -29.81
N GLU A 162 -26.86 -5.27 -30.32
CA GLU A 162 -27.08 -6.35 -31.29
C GLU A 162 -26.01 -6.32 -32.39
N PRO A 163 -25.49 -7.49 -32.81
CA PRO A 163 -24.56 -7.54 -33.92
C PRO A 163 -25.21 -6.92 -35.17
N PRO A 164 -24.46 -6.15 -35.98
CA PRO A 164 -25.00 -5.65 -37.23
C PRO A 164 -25.44 -6.84 -38.09
N THR A 165 -26.68 -6.76 -38.58
CA THR A 165 -27.29 -7.74 -39.50
C THR A 165 -26.35 -8.14 -40.65
N PRO A 166 -26.28 -9.44 -41.03
CA PRO A 166 -25.44 -9.89 -42.12
C PRO A 166 -26.12 -9.54 -43.45
N GLY A 167 -25.77 -8.38 -44.00
CA GLY A 167 -26.19 -7.93 -45.32
C GLY A 167 -25.01 -7.76 -46.26
N GLU A 168 -24.94 -8.68 -47.23
CA GLU A 168 -24.14 -8.70 -48.47
C GLU A 168 -22.68 -9.22 -48.45
N PRO A 169 -22.34 -10.17 -49.35
CA PRO A 169 -21.00 -10.71 -49.50
C PRO A 169 -20.15 -9.81 -50.40
N LEU A 170 -19.08 -9.23 -49.86
CA LEU A 170 -18.01 -8.64 -50.65
C LEU A 170 -16.86 -9.64 -50.77
N THR A 171 -16.62 -10.07 -52.01
CA THR A 171 -15.58 -10.99 -52.48
C THR A 171 -14.17 -10.64 -51.97
N PRO A 172 -13.30 -11.62 -51.67
CA PRO A 172 -11.91 -11.34 -51.34
C PRO A 172 -11.14 -10.93 -52.60
N ARG A 173 -10.70 -9.68 -52.65
CA ARG A 173 -9.67 -9.23 -53.58
C ARG A 173 -8.31 -9.34 -52.90
N THR A 174 -7.51 -10.28 -53.37
CA THR A 174 -6.08 -10.44 -53.07
C THR A 174 -5.31 -9.19 -53.50
N PRO A 175 -4.46 -8.58 -52.66
CA PRO A 175 -3.46 -7.64 -53.13
C PRO A 175 -2.21 -8.40 -53.63
N PRO A 176 -1.53 -7.93 -54.69
CA PRO A 176 -0.27 -8.52 -55.13
C PRO A 176 0.87 -8.13 -54.20
N ALA A 177 1.81 -9.05 -54.04
CA ALA A 177 3.08 -8.84 -53.35
C ALA A 177 3.91 -7.74 -54.04
N ALA A 178 4.54 -6.87 -53.23
CA ALA A 178 5.59 -5.95 -53.67
C ALA A 178 6.89 -6.25 -52.91
N PRO A 179 8.06 -6.24 -53.59
CA PRO A 179 9.35 -6.57 -53.00
C PRO A 179 10.09 -5.31 -52.51
N GLY A 180 10.94 -5.46 -51.49
CA GLY A 180 12.03 -4.52 -51.22
C GLY A 180 12.21 -4.17 -49.75
N SER A 181 13.19 -4.80 -49.11
CA SER A 181 13.74 -4.38 -47.81
C SER A 181 14.84 -3.32 -48.03
N PRO A 182 14.88 -2.21 -47.26
CA PRO A 182 16.10 -1.42 -47.09
C PRO A 182 16.86 -1.86 -45.81
N PRO A 183 18.17 -1.54 -45.70
CA PRO A 183 19.05 -2.12 -44.69
C PRO A 183 19.11 -1.28 -43.39
N GLY A 184 19.08 -1.99 -42.27
CA GLY A 184 19.82 -1.74 -41.02
C GLY A 184 19.76 -0.34 -40.38
N GLU A 185 18.91 -0.19 -39.36
CA GLU A 185 19.17 0.79 -38.29
C GLU A 185 20.19 0.22 -37.28
N PRO A 186 21.06 1.06 -36.68
CA PRO A 186 22.06 0.59 -35.73
C PRO A 186 21.39 0.17 -34.43
N GLN A 187 21.73 -1.02 -33.92
CA GLN A 187 21.32 -1.45 -32.58
C GLN A 187 21.81 -0.42 -31.54
N PRO A 188 20.96 -0.02 -30.56
CA PRO A 188 21.43 0.74 -29.42
C PRO A 188 22.46 -0.08 -28.64
N PRO A 189 23.46 0.58 -28.00
CA PRO A 189 24.48 -0.11 -27.22
C PRO A 189 23.85 -0.97 -26.14
N ALA A 190 24.44 -2.14 -25.90
CA ALA A 190 23.96 -3.11 -24.93
C ALA A 190 23.69 -2.42 -23.57
N PRO A 191 22.54 -2.70 -22.93
CA PRO A 191 22.31 -2.23 -21.56
C PRO A 191 23.43 -2.75 -20.66
N CYS A 192 23.98 -1.86 -19.83
CA CYS A 192 24.85 -2.25 -18.73
C CYS A 192 24.19 -3.38 -17.93
N PRO A 193 24.96 -4.34 -17.38
CA PRO A 193 24.38 -5.42 -16.59
C PRO A 193 23.53 -4.81 -15.48
N GLU A 194 22.23 -5.11 -15.49
CA GLU A 194 21.33 -4.61 -14.47
C GLU A 194 21.86 -5.06 -13.10
N PRO A 195 21.88 -4.16 -12.12
CA PRO A 195 22.34 -4.52 -10.80
C PRO A 195 21.45 -5.64 -10.24
N GLY A 196 22.03 -6.81 -9.96
CA GLY A 196 21.28 -8.00 -9.51
C GLY A 196 20.57 -7.86 -8.15
N TYR A 197 20.66 -6.69 -7.51
CA TYR A 197 19.99 -6.33 -6.27
C TYR A 197 18.67 -5.57 -6.47
N VAL A 198 18.35 -5.24 -7.73
CA VAL A 198 17.10 -4.59 -8.13
C VAL A 198 16.31 -5.57 -8.99
N ASN A 199 15.01 -5.68 -8.72
CA ASN A 199 14.09 -6.37 -9.59
C ASN A 199 12.94 -5.44 -9.98
N TYR A 200 12.73 -5.25 -11.29
CA TYR A 200 11.65 -4.45 -11.83
C TYR A 200 10.69 -5.32 -12.64
N THR A 201 9.40 -5.27 -12.29
CA THR A 201 8.34 -5.92 -13.05
C THR A 201 7.28 -4.91 -13.48
N LYS A 202 6.75 -5.11 -14.69
CA LYS A 202 5.70 -4.28 -15.28
C LYS A 202 4.65 -5.16 -15.93
N LEU A 203 3.43 -5.09 -15.40
CA LEU A 203 2.29 -5.86 -15.88
C LEU A 203 1.20 -4.91 -16.40
N ARG A 204 0.45 -5.36 -17.42
CA ARG A 204 -0.66 -4.62 -18.01
C ARG A 204 -1.92 -5.48 -18.01
N TYR A 205 -3.05 -4.87 -17.65
CA TYR A 205 -4.35 -5.50 -17.57
C TYR A 205 -5.38 -4.70 -18.38
N VAL A 206 -6.30 -5.39 -19.05
CA VAL A 206 -7.41 -4.77 -19.77
C VAL A 206 -8.73 -5.31 -19.20
N LEU A 207 -9.77 -4.49 -19.24
CA LEU A 207 -11.11 -4.92 -18.85
C LEU A 207 -11.70 -5.76 -19.98
N GLU A 208 -12.07 -7.00 -19.70
CA GLU A 208 -12.78 -7.82 -20.68
C GLU A 208 -14.21 -7.32 -20.89
N PRO A 209 -14.75 -7.34 -22.12
CA PRO A 209 -16.16 -7.07 -22.36
C PRO A 209 -16.98 -8.22 -21.77
N GLY A 210 -17.67 -7.94 -20.67
CA GLY A 210 -18.39 -8.87 -19.79
C GLY A 210 -18.97 -10.15 -20.39
N GLU A 211 -18.49 -11.28 -19.85
CA GLU A 211 -19.32 -12.40 -19.40
C GLU A 211 -18.85 -12.76 -17.97
N PRO A 212 -19.77 -13.01 -17.01
CA PRO A 212 -19.35 -13.61 -15.74
C PRO A 212 -18.84 -15.02 -16.05
N PRO A 213 -17.69 -15.46 -15.49
CA PRO A 213 -17.23 -16.82 -15.71
C PRO A 213 -18.28 -17.80 -15.20
N GLU A 214 -18.91 -18.54 -16.11
CA GLU A 214 -19.53 -19.81 -15.79
C GLU A 214 -18.44 -20.71 -15.24
N GLY A 215 -18.70 -21.30 -14.08
CA GLY A 215 -17.66 -21.81 -13.19
C GLY A 215 -16.72 -22.83 -13.83
N GLU A 216 -15.43 -22.60 -13.65
CA GLU A 216 -14.44 -23.66 -13.59
C GLU A 216 -13.29 -23.23 -12.66
N TRP A 217 -13.17 -23.92 -11.54
CA TRP A 217 -12.15 -23.72 -10.53
C TRP A 217 -10.84 -24.30 -11.05
N GLY A 218 -9.95 -23.43 -11.56
CA GLY A 218 -8.60 -23.80 -11.97
C GLY A 218 -7.57 -23.27 -10.99
N SER A 219 -7.14 -24.11 -10.03
CA SER A 219 -5.95 -23.87 -9.19
C SER A 219 -4.69 -23.86 -10.07
N GLY A 220 -4.39 -22.72 -10.68
CA GLY A 220 -3.16 -22.45 -11.41
C GLY A 220 -2.25 -21.53 -10.60
N ARG A 221 -1.50 -22.09 -9.64
CA ARG A 221 -0.47 -21.35 -8.91
C ARG A 221 0.58 -20.88 -9.92
N GLY A 222 0.58 -19.59 -10.24
CA GLY A 222 1.56 -18.97 -11.15
C GLY A 222 2.99 -19.12 -10.64
N PRO A 223 4.00 -18.96 -11.52
CA PRO A 223 5.40 -19.11 -11.13
C PRO A 223 5.77 -18.12 -10.03
N GLN A 224 6.26 -18.65 -8.91
CA GLN A 224 6.76 -17.87 -7.78
C GLN A 224 7.86 -16.93 -8.28
N THR A 225 7.53 -15.65 -8.36
CA THR A 225 8.49 -14.57 -8.61
C THR A 225 8.81 -13.95 -7.25
N LEU A 226 10.08 -13.65 -6.97
CA LEU A 226 10.47 -12.93 -5.75
C LEU A 226 9.81 -11.53 -5.76
N GLY A 227 8.73 -11.41 -5.01
CA GLY A 227 7.90 -10.21 -4.89
C GLY A 227 6.49 -10.58 -4.40
N ALA A 228 5.84 -9.69 -3.64
CA ALA A 228 4.46 -9.93 -3.23
C ALA A 228 3.57 -10.09 -4.47
N PRO A 229 2.81 -11.18 -4.63
CA PRO A 229 1.91 -11.34 -5.77
C PRO A 229 0.83 -10.26 -5.72
N LEU A 230 0.86 -9.32 -6.66
CA LEU A 230 -0.17 -8.30 -6.82
C LEU A 230 -1.22 -8.81 -7.80
N GLU A 231 -2.43 -9.08 -7.30
CA GLU A 231 -3.56 -9.45 -8.12
C GLU A 231 -4.45 -8.24 -8.41
N ALA A 232 -4.79 -8.03 -9.69
CA ALA A 232 -5.63 -6.93 -10.14
C ALA A 232 -7.09 -7.38 -10.25
N CYS A 233 -7.85 -7.30 -9.15
CA CYS A 233 -9.26 -7.68 -9.15
C CYS A 233 -10.16 -6.52 -9.63
N GLY A 234 -11.22 -6.85 -10.36
CA GLY A 234 -12.28 -5.93 -10.75
C GLY A 234 -13.64 -6.64 -10.71
N GLY A 235 -14.74 -5.89 -10.54
CA GLY A 235 -16.09 -6.46 -10.45
C GLY A 235 -16.58 -7.23 -11.69
N ALA A 236 -15.77 -7.34 -12.75
CA ALA A 236 -16.02 -8.12 -13.96
C ALA A 236 -14.80 -8.96 -14.39
N GLY A 237 -13.83 -9.23 -13.49
CA GLY A 237 -12.56 -9.87 -13.85
C GLY A 237 -11.63 -8.95 -14.65
N ARG A 238 -10.31 -9.17 -14.56
CA ARG A 238 -9.31 -8.53 -15.41
C ARG A 238 -8.31 -9.58 -15.84
N ALA A 239 -8.12 -9.73 -17.15
CA ALA A 239 -7.13 -10.67 -17.68
C ALA A 239 -5.78 -9.96 -17.89
N PRO A 240 -4.65 -10.65 -17.60
CA PRO A 240 -3.32 -10.17 -17.96
C PRO A 240 -3.17 -10.13 -19.48
N VAL A 241 -2.58 -9.06 -20.02
CA VAL A 241 -2.40 -8.89 -21.48
C VAL A 241 -0.96 -9.18 -21.87
N THR A 242 -0.77 -10.02 -22.90
CA THR A 242 0.52 -10.34 -23.53
C THR A 242 1.11 -9.10 -24.23
N PRO A 243 2.45 -8.97 -24.40
CA PRO A 243 3.06 -7.76 -24.97
C PRO A 243 2.57 -7.47 -26.40
N GLY A 244 1.70 -6.48 -26.53
CA GLY A 244 1.25 -5.87 -27.78
C GLY A 244 0.66 -4.49 -27.46
N PRO A 245 0.56 -3.55 -28.42
CA PRO A 245 -0.06 -2.26 -28.17
C PRO A 245 -1.56 -2.46 -27.87
N PRO A 246 -2.03 -2.20 -26.64
CA PRO A 246 -3.44 -2.36 -26.33
C PRO A 246 -4.24 -1.26 -27.05
N GLN A 247 -5.27 -1.64 -27.81
CA GLN A 247 -6.25 -0.70 -28.31
C GLN A 247 -7.30 -0.45 -27.21
N GLY A 248 -7.15 0.63 -26.43
CA GLY A 248 -8.15 1.02 -25.42
C GLY A 248 -7.57 1.42 -24.05
N GLN A 249 -8.44 1.48 -23.03
CA GLN A 249 -8.02 1.72 -21.64
C GLN A 249 -7.40 0.46 -21.04
N TYR A 250 -6.27 0.63 -20.34
CA TYR A 250 -5.56 -0.45 -19.65
C TYR A 250 -5.07 0.03 -18.28
N LEU A 251 -4.90 -0.90 -17.34
CA LEU A 251 -4.22 -0.70 -16.07
C LEU A 251 -2.75 -1.12 -16.22
N THR A 252 -1.83 -0.36 -15.63
CA THR A 252 -0.42 -0.75 -15.49
C THR A 252 -0.11 -0.94 -14.01
N VAL A 253 0.58 -2.04 -13.68
CA VAL A 253 1.12 -2.31 -12.34
C VAL A 253 2.64 -2.40 -12.48
N GLU A 254 3.35 -1.60 -11.69
CA GLU A 254 4.81 -1.52 -11.68
C GLU A 254 5.30 -1.84 -10.27
N GLN A 255 6.31 -2.71 -10.18
CA GLN A 255 6.92 -3.09 -8.92
C GLN A 255 8.43 -3.02 -9.06
N LEU A 256 9.06 -2.30 -8.14
CA LEU A 256 10.51 -2.17 -8.02
C LEU A 256 10.90 -2.68 -6.62
N THR A 257 11.75 -3.68 -6.56
CA THR A 257 12.18 -4.35 -5.33
C THR A 257 13.67 -4.07 -5.09
N LEU A 258 14.02 -3.81 -3.82
CA LEU A 258 15.40 -3.63 -3.35
C LEU A 258 15.76 -4.73 -2.36
N ASP A 259 16.86 -5.45 -2.62
CA ASP A 259 17.38 -6.48 -1.70
C ASP A 259 18.24 -5.85 -0.60
N PHE A 260 17.71 -5.84 0.63
CA PHE A 260 18.40 -5.26 1.77
C PHE A 260 19.66 -6.01 2.19
N GLU A 261 19.71 -7.33 2.05
CA GLU A 261 20.92 -8.09 2.38
C GLU A 261 22.06 -7.73 1.43
N TYR A 262 21.74 -7.53 0.14
CA TYR A 262 22.71 -7.02 -0.81
C TYR A 262 23.18 -5.62 -0.43
N VAL A 263 22.24 -4.69 -0.16
CA VAL A 263 22.56 -3.30 0.22
C VAL A 263 23.47 -3.27 1.44
N ILE A 264 23.14 -4.00 2.50
CA ILE A 264 23.94 -4.07 3.73
C ILE A 264 25.36 -4.54 3.42
N ASN A 265 25.51 -5.66 2.69
CA ASN A 265 26.82 -6.22 2.37
C ASN A 265 27.67 -5.26 1.53
N GLU A 266 27.07 -4.56 0.57
CA GLU A 266 27.77 -3.65 -0.33
C GLU A 266 28.20 -2.36 0.38
N VAL A 267 27.35 -1.80 1.23
CA VAL A 267 27.67 -0.64 2.08
C VAL A 267 28.80 -0.99 3.06
N ILE A 268 28.73 -2.15 3.73
CA ILE A 268 29.79 -2.59 4.64
C ILE A 268 31.10 -2.77 3.90
N ARG A 269 31.09 -3.39 2.70
CA ARG A 269 32.31 -3.65 1.94
C ARG A 269 33.00 -2.38 1.46
N ASN A 270 32.22 -1.41 1.00
CA ASN A 270 32.75 -0.26 0.26
C ASN A 270 32.90 1.00 1.13
N ASP A 271 32.01 1.22 2.10
CA ASP A 271 31.89 2.52 2.78
C ASP A 271 32.16 2.44 4.30
N ALA A 272 32.03 1.26 4.93
CA ALA A 272 32.25 1.14 6.37
C ALA A 272 33.75 1.14 6.75
N ALA A 273 34.14 2.08 7.62
CA ALA A 273 35.51 2.15 8.15
C ALA A 273 35.90 0.88 8.95
N TRP A 274 34.92 0.21 9.56
CA TRP A 274 35.06 -1.02 10.33
C TRP A 274 34.85 -2.29 9.51
N SER A 275 34.80 -2.20 8.18
CA SER A 275 34.56 -3.34 7.26
C SER A 275 35.50 -4.54 7.50
N ARG A 276 36.76 -4.29 7.87
CA ARG A 276 37.73 -5.35 8.17
C ARG A 276 37.49 -6.08 9.48
N GLN A 277 36.71 -5.49 10.39
CA GLN A 277 36.32 -6.10 11.66
C GLN A 277 35.06 -6.94 11.52
N PHE A 278 34.24 -6.67 10.49
CA PHE A 278 32.95 -7.32 10.26
C PHE A 278 33.09 -8.83 9.99
N CYS A 279 32.21 -9.61 10.61
CA CYS A 279 32.09 -11.06 10.40
C CYS A 279 30.79 -11.42 9.67
N SER A 280 29.66 -11.04 10.28
CA SER A 280 28.31 -11.32 9.77
C SER A 280 27.31 -10.42 10.48
N PHE A 281 26.12 -10.21 9.90
CA PHE A 281 24.98 -9.65 10.61
C PHE A 281 23.98 -10.75 10.99
N SER A 282 23.19 -10.52 12.04
CA SER A 282 22.20 -11.47 12.53
C SER A 282 20.77 -11.00 12.31
N ASP A 283 20.53 -9.69 12.36
CA ASP A 283 19.18 -9.12 12.22
C ASP A 283 19.27 -7.66 11.76
N TYR A 284 18.22 -7.18 11.10
CA TYR A 284 18.12 -5.82 10.59
C TYR A 284 16.69 -5.29 10.66
N ASP A 285 16.56 -3.98 10.88
CA ASP A 285 15.29 -3.26 10.91
C ASP A 285 15.41 -2.00 10.05
N ILE A 286 14.36 -1.70 9.29
CA ILE A 286 14.42 -0.71 8.22
C ILE A 286 13.31 0.31 8.42
N VAL A 287 13.73 1.56 8.47
CA VAL A 287 12.84 2.71 8.68
C VAL A 287 13.00 3.67 7.51
N ILE A 288 11.88 4.06 6.90
CA ILE A 288 11.89 5.13 5.90
C ILE A 288 12.01 6.46 6.65
N LEU A 289 13.09 7.20 6.38
CA LEU A 289 13.32 8.52 6.96
C LEU A 289 12.63 9.62 6.14
N GLU A 290 12.73 9.55 4.82
CA GLU A 290 12.18 10.56 3.92
C GLU A 290 11.81 9.98 2.55
N VAL A 291 10.79 10.55 1.92
CA VAL A 291 10.42 10.27 0.53
C VAL A 291 10.29 11.60 -0.19
N CYS A 292 11.15 11.86 -1.18
CA CYS A 292 11.07 13.05 -2.02
C CYS A 292 10.40 12.69 -3.35
N PRO A 293 9.11 13.03 -3.54
CA PRO A 293 8.38 12.70 -4.77
C PRO A 293 8.85 13.51 -6.00
N GLU A 294 9.54 14.64 -5.81
CA GLU A 294 10.05 15.45 -6.92
C GLU A 294 11.32 14.85 -7.54
N THR A 295 12.19 14.26 -6.71
CA THR A 295 13.43 13.60 -7.17
C THR A 295 13.27 12.09 -7.31
N ASN A 296 12.14 11.53 -6.86
CA ASN A 296 11.89 10.10 -6.75
C ASN A 296 12.94 9.36 -5.91
N GLN A 297 13.35 9.97 -4.80
CA GLN A 297 14.30 9.37 -3.87
C GLN A 297 13.64 8.95 -2.56
N VAL A 298 14.02 7.78 -2.06
CA VAL A 298 13.61 7.25 -0.75
C VAL A 298 14.85 7.13 0.12
N VAL A 299 14.87 7.85 1.24
CA VAL A 299 15.96 7.74 2.23
C VAL A 299 15.52 6.78 3.32
N ILE A 300 16.31 5.74 3.53
CA ILE A 300 16.07 4.70 4.53
C ILE A 300 17.22 4.67 5.55
N ASN A 301 16.88 4.31 6.79
CA ASN A 301 17.82 3.90 7.80
C ASN A 301 17.69 2.40 8.03
N ILE A 302 18.82 1.71 8.11
CA ILE A 302 18.92 0.27 8.36
C ILE A 302 19.65 0.11 9.69
N GLY A 303 18.90 -0.17 10.76
CA GLY A 303 19.47 -0.61 12.02
C GLY A 303 19.97 -2.04 11.89
N LEU A 304 21.20 -2.31 12.33
CA LEU A 304 21.88 -3.57 12.09
C LEU A 304 22.45 -4.14 13.38
N LEU A 305 22.12 -5.40 13.66
CA LEU A 305 22.76 -6.20 14.70
C LEU A 305 23.80 -7.12 14.06
N LEU A 306 25.06 -6.99 14.45
CA LEU A 306 26.17 -7.67 13.79
C LEU A 306 27.25 -8.18 14.74
N LEU A 307 28.06 -9.10 14.23
CA LEU A 307 29.26 -9.61 14.86
C LEU A 307 30.49 -8.97 14.20
N ALA A 308 31.36 -8.41 15.03
CA ALA A 308 32.63 -7.84 14.58
C ALA A 308 33.75 -8.11 15.60
N PHE A 309 35.00 -8.13 15.14
CA PHE A 309 36.16 -8.12 16.03
C PHE A 309 36.31 -6.74 16.69
N PRO A 310 36.69 -6.67 17.98
CA PRO A 310 37.02 -5.38 18.60
C PRO A 310 38.20 -4.71 17.89
N SER A 311 38.34 -3.40 18.10
CA SER A 311 39.46 -2.64 17.53
C SER A 311 40.81 -3.26 17.97
N PRO A 312 41.83 -3.24 17.10
CA PRO A 312 43.14 -3.83 17.41
C PRO A 312 43.85 -3.17 18.59
N ASP A 313 43.40 -1.98 18.99
CA ASP A 313 43.95 -1.21 20.11
C ASP A 313 43.35 -1.63 21.47
N GLU A 314 42.29 -2.45 21.49
CA GLU A 314 41.75 -2.99 22.75
C GLU A 314 42.59 -4.18 23.25
N GLU A 315 43.26 -4.01 24.40
CA GLU A 315 43.95 -5.10 25.11
C GLU A 315 42.93 -6.12 25.60
N GLY A 316 42.83 -7.27 24.91
CA GLY A 316 41.88 -8.31 25.27
C GLY A 316 41.86 -9.50 24.31
N GLN A 317 40.98 -10.45 24.62
CA GLN A 317 40.78 -11.65 23.81
C GLN A 317 40.14 -11.25 22.46
N LEU A 318 40.79 -11.61 21.34
CA LEU A 318 40.34 -11.41 19.95
C LEU A 318 39.13 -12.28 19.61
N ARG A 319 38.02 -12.10 20.34
CA ARG A 319 36.76 -12.78 20.07
C ARG A 319 35.77 -11.78 19.47
N PRO A 320 35.06 -12.15 18.40
CA PRO A 320 33.96 -11.34 17.90
C PRO A 320 32.95 -11.04 19.01
N ARG A 321 32.46 -9.81 19.05
CA ARG A 321 31.38 -9.37 19.95
C ARG A 321 30.20 -8.89 19.12
N THR A 322 29.04 -8.80 19.76
CA THR A 322 27.82 -8.27 19.14
C THR A 322 27.80 -6.75 19.25
N TYR A 323 27.56 -6.10 18.11
CA TYR A 323 27.46 -4.66 17.98
C TYR A 323 26.13 -4.28 17.31
N HIS A 324 25.69 -3.07 17.62
CA HIS A 324 24.63 -2.38 16.92
C HIS A 324 25.22 -1.20 16.13
N THR A 325 24.70 -0.97 14.93
CA THR A 325 25.03 0.19 14.08
C THR A 325 23.85 0.58 13.21
N SER A 326 23.98 1.68 12.47
CA SER A 326 22.96 2.16 11.53
C SER A 326 23.60 2.51 10.18
N LEU A 327 22.93 2.13 9.09
CA LEU A 327 23.33 2.45 7.72
C LEU A 327 22.24 3.31 7.07
N LYS A 328 22.61 4.47 6.54
CA LYS A 328 21.68 5.37 5.84
C LYS A 328 21.93 5.30 4.35
N VAL A 329 20.87 5.04 3.60
CA VAL A 329 20.93 4.81 2.16
C VAL A 329 19.83 5.61 1.47
N ALA A 330 20.18 6.24 0.35
CA ALA A 330 19.23 6.89 -0.55
C ALA A 330 19.00 5.99 -1.76
N TRP A 331 17.75 5.65 -2.04
CA TRP A 331 17.31 4.80 -3.14
C TRP A 331 16.60 5.64 -4.21
N ASP A 332 17.10 5.59 -5.45
CA ASP A 332 16.54 6.31 -6.59
C ASP A 332 15.56 5.39 -7.35
N LEU A 333 14.28 5.75 -7.33
CA LEU A 333 13.22 4.95 -7.96
C LEU A 333 13.20 5.07 -9.49
N ASN A 334 13.93 6.01 -10.09
CA ASN A 334 13.98 6.16 -11.55
C ASN A 334 14.87 5.10 -12.21
N ASN A 335 15.98 4.74 -11.56
CA ASN A 335 16.98 3.82 -12.09
C ASN A 335 17.20 2.59 -11.18
N GLY A 336 16.59 2.56 -9.99
CA GLY A 336 16.70 1.49 -9.01
C GLY A 336 18.01 1.48 -8.20
N THR A 337 18.94 2.39 -8.48
CA THR A 337 20.24 2.43 -7.81
C THR A 337 20.13 3.00 -6.40
N PHE A 338 21.05 2.62 -5.53
CA PHE A 338 21.16 3.20 -4.20
C PHE A 338 22.53 3.85 -3.98
N THR A 339 22.58 4.83 -3.10
CA THR A 339 23.82 5.52 -2.69
C THR A 339 23.89 5.60 -1.17
N THR A 340 25.06 5.33 -0.61
CA THR A 340 25.31 5.46 0.84
C THR A 340 25.30 6.94 1.24
N VAL A 341 24.47 7.26 2.23
CA VAL A 341 24.33 8.61 2.81
C VAL A 341 25.15 8.72 4.09
N GLY A 342 25.20 7.64 4.88
CA GLY A 342 25.97 7.62 6.12
C GLY A 342 26.13 6.23 6.69
N VAL A 343 27.25 6.01 7.38
CA VAL A 343 27.55 4.76 8.08
C VAL A 343 27.84 5.11 9.54
N GLY A 344 27.11 4.48 10.45
CA GLY A 344 27.29 4.63 11.89
C GLY A 344 28.52 3.90 12.41
N ASP A 345 28.98 4.32 13.59
CA ASP A 345 30.00 3.59 14.35
C ASP A 345 29.41 2.30 14.98
N LEU A 346 30.30 1.41 15.43
CA LEU A 346 29.91 0.20 16.14
C LEU A 346 29.69 0.48 17.63
N THR A 347 28.51 0.11 18.14
CA THR A 347 28.18 0.22 19.57
C THR A 347 28.00 -1.17 20.18
N GLU A 348 28.84 -1.53 21.16
CA GLU A 348 28.83 -2.88 21.74
C GLU A 348 27.56 -3.11 22.57
N VAL A 349 26.84 -4.21 22.28
CA VAL A 349 25.62 -4.58 23.00
C VAL A 349 25.98 -5.41 24.23
N LYS A 350 26.09 -4.77 25.40
CA LYS A 350 26.40 -5.44 26.67
C LYS A 350 25.13 -5.75 27.48
N GLY A 351 24.77 -7.03 27.60
CA GLY A 351 23.83 -7.51 28.62
C GLY A 351 22.36 -7.09 28.47
N GLN A 352 21.91 -6.64 27.29
CA GLN A 352 20.49 -6.38 27.05
C GLN A 352 19.73 -7.70 26.84
N THR A 353 18.84 -8.01 27.76
CA THR A 353 17.81 -9.04 27.58
C THR A 353 16.77 -8.54 26.57
N SER A 354 16.66 -9.25 25.44
CA SER A 354 15.71 -9.10 24.32
C SER A 354 16.05 -8.03 23.27
N LEU A 355 16.08 -8.48 21.99
CA LEU A 355 16.27 -7.67 20.78
C LEU A 355 15.40 -6.40 20.77
N GLY A 356 14.19 -6.44 21.35
CA GLY A 356 13.23 -5.34 21.35
C GLY A 356 13.75 -4.01 21.94
N THR A 357 14.57 -4.06 22.99
CA THR A 357 15.11 -2.82 23.61
C THR A 357 16.25 -2.18 22.81
N SER A 358 16.95 -2.96 21.99
CA SER A 358 17.98 -2.42 21.07
C SER A 358 17.32 -1.65 19.94
N TRP A 359 16.19 -2.15 19.43
CA TRP A 359 15.43 -1.47 18.38
C TRP A 359 14.83 -0.16 18.90
N GLU A 360 14.13 -0.15 20.05
CA GLU A 360 13.47 1.04 20.62
C GLU A 360 14.40 2.28 20.72
N GLY A 361 15.69 2.09 21.03
CA GLY A 361 16.69 3.17 21.07
C GLY A 361 17.04 3.74 19.68
N SER A 362 16.99 2.90 18.64
CA SER A 362 17.19 3.28 17.23
C SER A 362 16.02 4.12 16.71
N TRP A 363 14.76 3.70 16.98
CA TRP A 363 13.55 4.43 16.59
C TRP A 363 13.46 5.82 17.24
N GLY A 364 13.77 5.92 18.54
CA GLY A 364 13.55 7.14 19.32
C GLY A 364 14.50 8.30 19.04
N SER A 365 15.66 8.06 18.40
CA SER A 365 16.70 9.08 18.25
C SER A 365 16.57 9.93 16.97
N GLU A 366 15.78 9.52 15.97
CA GLU A 366 15.93 10.06 14.60
C GLU A 366 14.71 10.80 14.00
N GLU A 367 13.48 10.61 14.51
CA GLU A 367 12.28 11.24 13.88
C GLU A 367 12.11 12.74 14.19
N GLY A 368 12.70 13.25 15.28
CA GLY A 368 12.44 14.62 15.76
C GLY A 368 13.19 15.76 15.03
N GLY A 369 14.23 15.44 14.25
CA GLY A 369 15.16 16.44 13.70
C GLY A 369 14.77 17.05 12.36
N TRP A 370 13.91 16.38 11.58
CA TRP A 370 13.74 16.65 10.14
C TRP A 370 12.32 17.05 9.72
N MET A 371 11.42 17.32 10.68
CA MET A 371 10.03 17.64 10.37
C MET A 371 9.87 19.04 9.73
N SER A 372 9.44 19.07 8.48
CA SER A 372 8.96 20.28 7.80
C SER A 372 7.46 20.18 7.49
N TRP A 373 6.72 21.29 7.65
CA TRP A 373 5.26 21.28 7.51
C TRP A 373 4.83 21.44 6.05
N GLY A 374 4.24 20.39 5.46
CA GLY A 374 3.61 20.43 4.14
C GLY A 374 2.32 21.28 4.08
N GLY A 375 1.87 21.59 2.86
CA GLY A 375 0.56 22.18 2.60
C GLY A 375 -0.58 21.22 2.98
N SER A 376 -1.79 21.73 3.28
CA SER A 376 -2.96 20.91 3.67
C SER A 376 -3.26 19.79 2.67
N CYS A 377 -3.07 20.05 1.38
CA CYS A 377 -3.32 19.10 0.29
C CYS A 377 -2.19 18.08 0.10
N LEU A 378 -0.98 18.35 0.63
CA LEU A 378 0.21 17.49 0.44
C LEU A 378 0.30 16.38 1.50
N GLY A 379 -0.51 16.41 2.55
CA GLY A 379 -0.53 15.36 3.57
C GLY A 379 -1.15 14.06 3.03
N VAL A 380 -0.69 12.91 3.50
CA VAL A 380 -1.40 11.63 3.31
C VAL A 380 -2.65 11.66 4.19
N GLY A 381 -3.83 11.42 3.60
CA GLY A 381 -5.05 11.27 4.39
C GLY A 381 -5.04 9.89 4.99
N VAL A 382 -5.13 9.75 6.30
CA VAL A 382 -5.13 8.44 7.00
C VAL A 382 -6.39 8.37 7.84
N SER A 383 -7.19 7.33 7.64
CA SER A 383 -8.41 7.06 8.41
C SER A 383 -8.35 5.66 9.00
N THR A 384 -8.46 5.59 10.33
CA THR A 384 -8.40 4.35 11.12
C THR A 384 -9.39 4.45 12.28
N SER A 385 -10.14 3.38 12.55
CA SER A 385 -10.97 3.26 13.75
C SER A 385 -10.56 2.00 14.53
N PRO A 386 -10.04 2.12 15.77
CA PRO A 386 -9.61 0.97 16.57
C PRO A 386 -10.76 0.30 17.32
N SER A 387 -12.01 0.45 16.88
CA SER A 387 -13.22 -0.01 17.59
C SER A 387 -13.28 -1.53 17.84
N LEU A 388 -12.48 -2.31 17.11
CA LEU A 388 -12.37 -3.76 17.26
C LEU A 388 -11.25 -4.22 18.22
N LEU A 389 -10.40 -3.29 18.72
CA LEU A 389 -9.35 -3.62 19.70
C LEU A 389 -9.92 -3.83 21.11
N PRO A 390 -9.45 -4.85 21.87
CA PRO A 390 -9.81 -4.99 23.27
C PRO A 390 -9.25 -3.81 24.11
N PRO A 391 -10.03 -3.28 25.07
CA PRO A 391 -9.55 -2.25 25.99
C PRO A 391 -8.31 -2.74 26.77
N PRO A 392 -7.31 -1.86 27.04
CA PRO A 392 -7.35 -0.40 26.86
C PRO A 392 -6.87 0.08 25.47
N LYS A 393 -6.54 -0.82 24.55
CA LYS A 393 -5.89 -0.49 23.27
C LYS A 393 -6.85 0.06 22.21
N GLY A 394 -8.15 -0.16 22.36
CA GLY A 394 -9.20 0.32 21.46
C GLY A 394 -10.29 1.08 22.19
N CYS A 395 -10.64 2.26 21.68
CA CYS A 395 -11.91 2.92 21.95
C CYS A 395 -12.46 3.40 20.60
N SER A 396 -13.78 3.32 20.41
CA SER A 396 -14.39 3.88 19.21
C SER A 396 -14.06 5.37 19.11
N LEU A 397 -13.90 5.85 17.86
CA LEU A 397 -13.78 7.28 17.61
C LEU A 397 -14.99 8.00 18.19
N LYS A 398 -14.78 9.24 18.67
CA LYS A 398 -15.87 10.10 19.17
C LYS A 398 -16.41 11.04 18.11
N VAL A 399 -15.55 11.47 17.18
CA VAL A 399 -15.86 12.49 16.17
C VAL A 399 -15.12 12.16 14.89
N LEU A 400 -15.80 12.29 13.75
CA LEU A 400 -15.19 12.37 12.42
C LEU A 400 -15.16 13.84 12.00
N ALA A 401 -13.97 14.39 11.77
CA ALA A 401 -13.80 15.82 11.52
C ALA A 401 -13.34 16.11 10.09
N ASP A 402 -14.04 17.01 9.42
CA ASP A 402 -13.58 17.69 8.21
C ASP A 402 -13.03 19.06 8.60
N ASN A 403 -11.71 19.15 8.69
CA ASN A 403 -11.02 20.35 9.14
C ASN A 403 -11.04 21.49 8.12
N GLU A 404 -11.16 21.18 6.83
CA GLU A 404 -11.20 22.21 5.79
C GLU A 404 -12.57 22.87 5.70
N ARG A 405 -13.64 22.08 5.92
CA ARG A 405 -15.03 22.55 5.91
C ARG A 405 -15.59 22.80 7.30
N TYR A 406 -14.79 22.67 8.36
CA TYR A 406 -15.19 22.90 9.75
C TYR A 406 -16.46 22.12 10.14
N THR A 407 -16.58 20.88 9.68
CA THR A 407 -17.78 20.06 9.86
C THR A 407 -17.45 18.79 10.63
N TRP A 408 -18.21 18.50 11.68
CA TRP A 408 -18.02 17.33 12.54
C TRP A 408 -19.23 16.39 12.48
N ILE A 409 -18.96 15.10 12.40
CA ILE A 409 -19.92 14.03 12.68
C ILE A 409 -19.61 13.48 14.08
N VAL A 410 -20.55 13.59 15.00
CA VAL A 410 -20.45 13.06 16.36
C VAL A 410 -20.99 11.63 16.35
N LEU A 411 -20.17 10.66 16.79
CA LEU A 411 -20.45 9.22 16.72
C LEU A 411 -21.32 8.74 17.88
#